data_AF-A0A4Q5YAJ4-F1
#
_entry.id   AF-A0A4Q5YAJ4-F1
#
_cell.length_a   1.000
_cell.length_b   1.000
_cell.length_c   1.000
_cell.angle_alpha   90.00
_cell.angle_beta   90.00
_cell.angle_gamma   90.00
#
_symmetry.space_group_name_H-M   'P 1'
#
loop_
_entity.id
_entity.type
_entity.pdbx_description
1 polymer ?
#
loop_
_entity_poly.entity_id
_entity_poly.type
_entity_poly.pdbx_seq_one_letter_code
_entity_poly.pdbx_strand_id
1 'polypeptide(L)'
;NLSLIGEGPAATIIAAPATLPVSFYRDIQYLPLVYAHDAANVVIKNLSADGNTFESATAAFAGIAYSQAGGLVDNVKISTAPNMVPYSKQLGYGFLANADNNTARNITLSNSTIISYQRFAAGFLGKDLTALADGNTILGAGKTDAVTQNGVLISLQASGTIKNNTIKNFMFTGGNLTAIGIYAIDTRPVVTITGNQLTDCQTAIFCINSTGTQITQNRIVFNGSTYDDDIDYSWGILVENGNYTVSQNEIDGRGKGTGIDAFSLANETTILNATYNIVKNVETGISVEVDEEPGCATGEIHYNSITGALEPLYNNQEPTAECPVPDDECNWLGSANEDDFADTSKPSHIIGTVDYTPWLTNGT
;
A
#
# COMPACT_ATOMS: atom_id res chain seq x y z
N ASN A 1 7.68 20.09 24.45
CA ASN A 1 6.50 19.22 24.61
C ASN A 1 5.27 20.09 24.60
N LEU A 2 4.39 19.88 23.61
CA LEU A 2 3.12 20.60 23.46
C LEU A 2 2.01 19.57 23.21
N SER A 3 0.83 19.82 23.75
CA SER A 3 -0.35 19.00 23.52
C SER A 3 -1.53 19.87 23.10
N LEU A 4 -2.11 19.55 21.96
CA LEU A 4 -3.33 20.11 21.43
C LEU A 4 -4.42 19.05 21.53
N ILE A 5 -5.39 19.26 22.42
CA ILE A 5 -6.41 18.26 22.76
C ILE A 5 -7.78 18.93 22.59
N GLY A 6 -8.62 18.37 21.74
CA GLY A 6 -10.02 18.77 21.62
C GLY A 6 -10.96 17.91 22.47
N GLU A 7 -12.24 18.24 22.40
CA GLU A 7 -13.35 17.52 23.07
C GLU A 7 -13.92 16.38 22.21
N GLY A 8 -13.30 16.10 21.06
CA GLY A 8 -13.68 15.07 20.11
C GLY A 8 -13.76 15.60 18.68
N PRO A 9 -13.57 14.75 17.65
CA PRO A 9 -13.59 15.19 16.25
C PRO A 9 -14.86 15.91 15.81
N ALA A 10 -16.01 15.59 16.40
CA ALA A 10 -17.27 16.27 16.09
C ALA A 10 -17.46 17.62 16.82
N ALA A 11 -16.73 17.85 17.92
CA ALA A 11 -16.91 19.00 18.80
C ALA A 11 -15.83 20.07 18.61
N THR A 12 -14.60 19.68 18.31
CA THR A 12 -13.47 20.59 18.09
C THR A 12 -13.03 20.50 16.63
N ILE A 13 -13.19 21.60 15.90
CA ILE A 13 -12.86 21.69 14.47
C ILE A 13 -11.87 22.84 14.27
N ILE A 14 -10.71 22.53 13.70
CA ILE A 14 -9.79 23.51 13.15
C ILE A 14 -10.09 23.57 11.66
N ALA A 15 -10.80 24.62 11.24
CA ALA A 15 -11.15 24.83 9.84
C ALA A 15 -10.08 25.67 9.14
N ALA A 16 -9.79 25.37 7.87
CA ALA A 16 -8.83 26.12 7.11
C ALA A 16 -9.30 27.57 6.87
N PRO A 17 -8.46 28.57 7.16
CA PRO A 17 -8.70 29.95 6.76
C PRO A 17 -8.54 30.11 5.24
N ALA A 18 -8.95 31.27 4.72
CA ALA A 18 -8.76 31.61 3.30
C ALA A 18 -7.27 31.62 2.88
N THR A 19 -6.36 31.88 3.82
CA THR A 19 -4.91 31.85 3.58
C THR A 19 -4.18 31.18 4.74
N LEU A 20 -3.23 30.29 4.42
CA LEU A 20 -2.35 29.67 5.41
C LEU A 20 -1.05 30.49 5.50
N PRO A 21 -0.80 31.20 6.62
CA PRO A 21 0.34 32.10 6.75
C PRO A 21 1.66 31.37 6.99
N VAL A 22 1.61 30.10 7.37
CA VAL A 22 2.77 29.27 7.67
C VAL A 22 2.97 28.27 6.54
N SER A 23 4.23 28.08 6.16
CA SER A 23 4.65 27.09 5.19
C SER A 23 6.00 26.50 5.58
N PHE A 24 6.34 25.36 4.99
CA PHE A 24 7.68 24.79 5.07
C PHE A 24 8.10 24.19 3.74
N TYR A 25 9.40 24.00 3.57
CA TYR A 25 9.99 23.41 2.36
C TYR A 25 10.65 22.08 2.70
N ARG A 26 10.43 21.07 1.86
CA ARG A 26 11.22 19.83 1.81
C ARG A 26 11.82 19.69 0.41
N ASP A 27 10.96 19.37 -0.54
CA ASP A 27 11.18 19.31 -1.99
C ASP A 27 10.43 20.44 -2.69
N ILE A 28 9.23 20.72 -2.21
CA ILE A 28 8.37 21.83 -2.60
C ILE A 28 7.83 22.55 -1.36
N GLN A 29 7.08 23.62 -1.57
CA GLN A 29 6.39 24.32 -0.51
C GLN A 29 5.14 23.54 -0.06
N TYR A 30 5.00 23.34 1.25
CA TYR A 30 3.82 22.78 1.90
C TYR A 30 3.13 23.83 2.77
N LEU A 31 1.80 23.84 2.72
CA LEU A 31 0.90 24.68 3.50
C LEU A 31 0.15 23.79 4.50
N PRO A 32 0.65 23.67 5.74
CA PRO A 32 -0.03 22.89 6.76
C PRO A 32 -1.17 23.66 7.42
N LEU A 33 -2.30 23.00 7.64
CA LEU A 33 -3.38 23.55 8.48
C LEU A 33 -3.04 23.46 9.98
N VAL A 34 -2.53 22.32 10.43
CA VAL A 34 -1.93 22.16 11.76
C VAL A 34 -0.47 21.75 11.60
N TYR A 35 0.45 22.48 12.23
CA TYR A 35 1.88 22.31 12.02
C TYR A 35 2.66 22.10 13.32
N ALA A 36 3.38 20.98 13.39
CA ALA A 36 4.39 20.70 14.39
C ALA A 36 5.77 20.67 13.71
N HIS A 37 6.76 21.35 14.30
CA HIS A 37 8.10 21.34 13.74
C HIS A 37 9.20 21.35 14.80
N ASP A 38 10.36 20.78 14.44
CA ASP A 38 11.61 20.80 15.24
C ASP A 38 11.43 20.33 16.70
N ALA A 39 10.48 19.42 16.94
CA ALA A 39 10.10 18.99 18.27
C ALA A 39 10.03 17.47 18.38
N ALA A 40 10.61 16.90 19.43
CA ALA A 40 10.64 15.43 19.59
C ALA A 40 9.27 14.83 19.95
N ASN A 41 8.39 15.60 20.61
CA ASN A 41 7.13 15.10 21.13
C ASN A 41 6.05 16.19 21.15
N VAL A 42 5.28 16.26 20.05
CA VAL A 42 4.04 17.04 19.94
C VAL A 42 2.86 16.07 19.88
N VAL A 43 1.80 16.41 20.60
CA VAL A 43 0.63 15.56 20.74
C VAL A 43 -0.59 16.30 20.20
N ILE A 44 -1.31 15.71 19.25
CA ILE A 44 -2.56 16.25 18.67
C ILE A 44 -3.64 15.19 18.82
N LYS A 45 -4.73 15.48 19.54
CA LYS A 45 -5.79 14.48 19.78
C LYS A 45 -7.20 15.05 19.79
N ASN A 46 -8.18 14.19 19.54
CA ASN A 46 -9.60 14.45 19.78
C ASN A 46 -10.14 15.69 19.07
N LEU A 47 -9.79 15.89 17.79
CA LEU A 47 -10.24 17.05 17.01
C LEU A 47 -10.36 16.72 15.52
N SER A 48 -10.97 17.64 14.77
CA SER A 48 -10.96 17.63 13.32
C SER A 48 -10.01 18.68 12.77
N ALA A 49 -9.22 18.32 11.77
CA ALA A 49 -8.52 19.25 10.88
C ALA A 49 -9.25 19.27 9.54
N ASP A 50 -9.98 20.36 9.28
CA ASP A 50 -10.85 20.49 8.12
C ASP A 50 -10.31 21.51 7.12
N GLY A 51 -9.65 21.01 6.08
CA GLY A 51 -9.14 21.77 4.94
C GLY A 51 -10.18 22.12 3.88
N ASN A 52 -11.48 21.84 4.09
CA ASN A 52 -12.46 21.79 3.00
C ASN A 52 -12.74 23.11 2.23
N THR A 53 -12.19 24.21 2.69
CA THR A 53 -12.35 25.55 2.12
C THR A 53 -11.07 26.09 1.48
N PHE A 54 -9.97 25.34 1.52
CA PHE A 54 -8.65 25.82 1.13
C PHE A 54 -8.31 25.55 -0.33
N GLU A 55 -7.80 26.57 -1.03
CA GLU A 55 -7.31 26.49 -2.40
C GLU A 55 -5.91 27.14 -2.52
N SER A 56 -4.95 26.44 -3.12
CA SER A 56 -3.60 26.87 -3.52
C SER A 56 -3.19 26.37 -4.92
N ALA A 57 -2.94 27.26 -5.88
CA ALA A 57 -2.54 26.87 -7.25
C ALA A 57 -1.09 26.35 -7.36
N THR A 58 -0.24 26.59 -6.36
CA THR A 58 1.22 26.43 -6.48
C THR A 58 1.85 25.57 -5.39
N ALA A 59 1.37 25.63 -4.16
CA ALA A 59 1.92 24.90 -3.02
C ALA A 59 1.08 23.66 -2.67
N ALA A 60 1.74 22.65 -2.12
CA ALA A 60 1.11 21.47 -1.56
C ALA A 60 0.32 21.81 -0.30
N PHE A 61 -0.78 21.09 -0.05
CA PHE A 61 -1.53 21.19 1.19
C PHE A 61 -1.23 19.99 2.09
N ALA A 62 -1.17 20.22 3.40
CA ALA A 62 -1.16 19.18 4.42
C ALA A 62 -2.21 19.48 5.49
N GLY A 63 -3.14 18.56 5.76
CA GLY A 63 -4.12 18.76 6.84
C GLY A 63 -3.44 18.86 8.20
N ILE A 64 -2.58 17.89 8.52
CA ILE A 64 -1.70 17.94 9.69
C ILE A 64 -0.29 17.60 9.22
N ALA A 65 0.70 18.42 9.58
CA ALA A 65 2.09 18.22 9.23
C ALA A 65 3.03 18.18 10.45
N TYR A 66 3.97 17.24 10.43
CA TYR A 66 5.12 17.14 11.33
C TYR A 66 6.40 17.26 10.50
N SER A 67 7.12 18.38 10.58
CA SER A 67 8.40 18.55 9.87
C SER A 67 9.56 18.55 10.85
N GLN A 68 10.49 17.61 10.68
CA GLN A 68 11.58 17.37 11.64
C GLN A 68 11.08 17.19 13.07
N ALA A 69 9.88 16.61 13.20
CA ALA A 69 9.16 16.48 14.45
C ALA A 69 8.63 15.05 14.67
N GLY A 70 8.41 14.71 15.93
CA GLY A 70 7.85 13.44 16.37
C GLY A 70 6.73 13.65 17.39
N GLY A 71 6.03 12.56 17.71
CA GLY A 71 4.97 12.53 18.71
C GLY A 71 3.78 11.67 18.30
N LEU A 72 2.57 12.16 18.61
CA LEU A 72 1.34 11.38 18.51
C LEU A 72 0.21 12.21 17.90
N VAL A 73 -0.45 11.64 16.89
CA VAL A 73 -1.74 12.06 16.37
C VAL A 73 -2.74 10.94 16.62
N ASP A 74 -3.75 11.20 17.45
CA ASP A 74 -4.66 10.15 17.93
C ASP A 74 -6.11 10.60 17.96
N ASN A 75 -7.03 9.76 17.48
CA ASN A 75 -8.46 10.08 17.44
C ASN A 75 -8.74 11.45 16.78
N VAL A 76 -8.17 11.67 15.60
CA VAL A 76 -8.43 12.87 14.80
C VAL A 76 -9.20 12.51 13.53
N LYS A 77 -9.99 13.46 13.02
CA LYS A 77 -10.53 13.40 11.67
C LYS A 77 -9.80 14.42 10.80
N ILE A 78 -9.30 13.99 9.66
CA ILE A 78 -8.65 14.86 8.68
C ILE A 78 -9.45 14.82 7.39
N SER A 79 -9.90 15.98 6.93
CA SER A 79 -10.50 16.18 5.61
C SER A 79 -9.81 17.32 4.91
N THR A 80 -9.51 17.18 3.62
CA THR A 80 -8.75 18.20 2.87
C THR A 80 -9.41 18.40 1.50
N ALA A 81 -10.52 19.15 1.41
CA ALA A 81 -11.37 19.20 0.19
C ALA A 81 -10.56 19.16 -1.10
N PRO A 82 -10.69 18.09 -1.89
CA PRO A 82 -9.98 17.99 -3.14
C PRO A 82 -10.82 18.73 -4.17
N ASN A 83 -10.44 19.97 -4.46
CA ASN A 83 -10.68 20.64 -5.74
C ASN A 83 -9.51 21.55 -6.09
N MET A 84 -8.30 21.05 -5.82
CA MET A 84 -7.09 21.72 -6.21
C MET A 84 -6.85 21.53 -7.69
N VAL A 85 -7.39 22.44 -8.50
CA VAL A 85 -7.05 22.53 -9.92
C VAL A 85 -5.68 23.18 -10.09
N PRO A 86 -4.85 22.65 -11.00
CA PRO A 86 -5.07 21.38 -11.68
C PRO A 86 -4.52 20.26 -10.80
N TYR A 87 -5.34 19.23 -10.63
CA TYR A 87 -5.00 17.92 -10.09
C TYR A 87 -3.72 17.32 -10.72
N SER A 88 -3.25 17.87 -11.84
CA SER A 88 -1.99 17.55 -12.53
C SER A 88 -0.73 17.65 -11.68
N LYS A 89 -0.71 18.41 -10.58
CA LYS A 89 0.48 18.45 -9.71
C LYS A 89 0.53 17.28 -8.72
N GLN A 90 -0.63 16.73 -8.32
CA GLN A 90 -0.76 15.62 -7.37
C GLN A 90 0.09 15.84 -6.08
N LEU A 91 -0.25 16.82 -5.23
CA LEU A 91 0.62 17.25 -4.11
C LEU A 91 -0.06 17.31 -2.74
N GLY A 92 -1.35 17.00 -2.62
CA GLY A 92 -2.09 17.12 -1.37
C GLY A 92 -1.95 15.90 -0.45
N TYR A 93 -1.74 16.16 0.84
CA TYR A 93 -1.64 15.19 1.92
C TYR A 93 -2.73 15.43 2.97
N GLY A 94 -3.39 14.36 3.45
CA GLY A 94 -4.17 14.43 4.68
C GLY A 94 -3.25 14.65 5.88
N PHE A 95 -2.36 13.69 6.10
CA PHE A 95 -1.31 13.71 7.11
C PHE A 95 0.07 13.64 6.44
N LEU A 96 1.02 14.44 6.91
CA LEU A 96 2.40 14.42 6.44
C LEU A 96 3.37 14.47 7.62
N ALA A 97 4.27 13.50 7.71
CA ALA A 97 5.41 13.55 8.61
C ALA A 97 6.71 13.38 7.83
N ASN A 98 7.70 14.22 8.13
CA ASN A 98 9.04 14.07 7.59
C ASN A 98 10.14 14.25 8.65
N ALA A 99 11.21 13.46 8.54
CA ALA A 99 12.46 13.68 9.28
C ALA A 99 13.69 13.15 8.51
N ASP A 100 14.63 14.04 8.19
CA ASP A 100 15.84 13.75 7.41
C ASP A 100 17.05 14.61 7.81
N ASN A 101 16.98 15.30 8.96
CA ASN A 101 17.99 16.24 9.46
C ASN A 101 19.05 15.61 10.40
N ASN A 102 19.25 14.30 10.33
CA ASN A 102 20.11 13.50 11.22
C ASN A 102 19.65 13.44 12.68
N THR A 103 18.38 13.79 12.95
CA THR A 103 17.78 13.63 14.28
C THR A 103 16.63 12.65 14.20
N ALA A 104 16.76 11.50 14.89
CA ALA A 104 15.72 10.50 14.93
C ALA A 104 14.38 11.07 15.46
N ARG A 105 13.30 10.77 14.75
CA ARG A 105 11.92 11.11 15.11
C ARG A 105 11.04 9.87 15.07
N ASN A 106 10.22 9.72 16.09
CA ASN A 106 9.14 8.73 16.11
C ASN A 106 7.82 9.45 15.95
N ILE A 107 6.96 8.96 15.07
CA ILE A 107 5.62 9.51 14.88
C ILE A 107 4.59 8.38 14.92
N THR A 108 3.51 8.59 15.65
CA THR A 108 2.37 7.69 15.67
C THR A 108 1.14 8.42 15.14
N LEU A 109 0.48 7.81 14.17
CA LEU A 109 -0.85 8.16 13.71
C LEU A 109 -1.78 7.01 14.08
N SER A 110 -2.70 7.22 15.02
CA SER A 110 -3.56 6.16 15.53
C SER A 110 -5.03 6.53 15.63
N ASN A 111 -5.90 5.53 15.52
CA ASN A 111 -7.34 5.66 15.74
C ASN A 111 -8.00 6.84 14.99
N SER A 112 -7.43 7.23 13.85
CA SER A 112 -7.80 8.45 13.15
C SER A 112 -8.51 8.15 11.85
N THR A 113 -9.30 9.10 11.37
CA THR A 113 -10.04 9.00 10.12
C THR A 113 -9.51 10.00 9.11
N ILE A 114 -9.08 9.54 7.94
CA ILE A 114 -8.61 10.41 6.85
C ILE A 114 -9.49 10.18 5.62
N ILE A 115 -10.15 11.24 5.16
CA ILE A 115 -11.09 11.22 4.04
C ILE A 115 -10.90 12.46 3.18
N SER A 116 -11.46 12.46 1.97
CA SER A 116 -11.55 13.65 1.13
C SER A 116 -10.20 14.37 1.01
N TYR A 117 -9.17 13.67 0.52
CA TYR A 117 -7.83 14.20 0.25
C TYR A 117 -7.48 14.13 -1.23
N GLN A 118 -6.39 14.79 -1.64
CA GLN A 118 -6.02 14.83 -3.06
C GLN A 118 -5.22 13.60 -3.49
N ARG A 119 -3.99 13.40 -2.97
CA ARG A 119 -3.09 12.32 -3.41
C ARG A 119 -2.83 11.29 -2.31
N PHE A 120 -2.21 11.70 -1.21
CA PHE A 120 -1.83 10.79 -0.13
C PHE A 120 -2.70 11.01 1.10
N ALA A 121 -3.27 9.95 1.67
CA ALA A 121 -3.97 10.06 2.94
C ALA A 121 -2.97 10.35 4.07
N ALA A 122 -1.92 9.54 4.18
CA ALA A 122 -0.84 9.72 5.15
C ALA A 122 0.52 9.46 4.50
N GLY A 123 1.44 10.41 4.59
CA GLY A 123 2.82 10.27 4.12
C GLY A 123 3.84 10.31 5.27
N PHE A 124 4.73 9.33 5.29
CA PHE A 124 5.83 9.19 6.25
C PHE A 124 7.16 9.15 5.51
N LEU A 125 7.98 10.19 5.66
CA LEU A 125 9.10 10.45 4.75
C LEU A 125 10.40 10.73 5.50
N GLY A 126 11.50 10.15 5.03
CA GLY A 126 12.85 10.55 5.45
C GLY A 126 13.55 9.53 6.34
N LYS A 127 14.87 9.43 6.14
CA LYS A 127 15.78 8.43 6.73
C LYS A 127 15.83 8.41 8.27
N ASP A 128 15.42 9.51 8.90
CA ASP A 128 15.45 9.69 10.35
C ASP A 128 14.05 9.54 10.98
N LEU A 129 13.05 9.13 10.20
CA LEU A 129 11.68 8.91 10.66
C LEU A 129 11.40 7.43 10.89
N THR A 130 10.86 7.10 12.07
CA THR A 130 10.21 5.83 12.36
C THR A 130 8.72 6.05 12.61
N ALA A 131 7.89 5.46 11.77
CA ALA A 131 6.44 5.67 11.76
C ALA A 131 5.67 4.49 12.36
N LEU A 132 4.55 4.80 13.02
CA LEU A 132 3.51 3.84 13.37
C LEU A 132 2.16 4.37 12.88
N ALA A 133 1.52 3.63 11.97
CA ALA A 133 0.14 3.88 11.57
C ALA A 133 -0.74 2.73 12.09
N ASP A 134 -1.54 2.97 13.15
CA ASP A 134 -2.27 1.93 13.87
C ASP A 134 -3.77 2.22 14.00
N GLY A 135 -4.63 1.31 13.54
CA GLY A 135 -6.06 1.43 13.81
C GLY A 135 -6.76 2.59 13.11
N ASN A 136 -6.22 3.09 12.00
CA ASN A 136 -6.81 4.21 11.26
C ASN A 136 -7.86 3.74 10.26
N THR A 137 -8.80 4.62 9.94
CA THR A 137 -9.74 4.47 8.83
C THR A 137 -9.38 5.44 7.71
N ILE A 138 -9.06 4.92 6.54
CA ILE A 138 -8.68 5.69 5.36
C ILE A 138 -9.64 5.38 4.22
N LEU A 139 -10.23 6.44 3.65
CA LEU A 139 -11.19 6.32 2.55
C LEU A 139 -10.72 7.15 1.36
N GLY A 140 -10.35 6.47 0.27
CA GLY A 140 -10.13 7.10 -1.02
C GLY A 140 -11.43 7.57 -1.66
N ALA A 141 -11.30 8.32 -2.76
CA ALA A 141 -12.41 8.90 -3.50
C ALA A 141 -13.21 7.86 -4.30
N GLY A 142 -12.74 6.60 -4.37
CA GLY A 142 -13.27 5.60 -5.29
C GLY A 142 -12.70 5.76 -6.70
N LYS A 143 -13.49 5.40 -7.70
CA LYS A 143 -13.13 5.49 -9.13
C LYS A 143 -12.88 6.95 -9.51
N THR A 144 -11.68 7.25 -9.98
CA THR A 144 -11.30 8.58 -10.47
C THR A 144 -10.29 8.49 -11.61
N ASP A 145 -10.37 9.42 -12.57
CA ASP A 145 -9.36 9.63 -13.61
C ASP A 145 -8.48 10.86 -13.34
N ALA A 146 -8.71 11.57 -12.23
CA ALA A 146 -8.08 12.85 -11.95
C ALA A 146 -6.69 12.70 -11.31
N VAL A 147 -6.55 11.80 -10.32
CA VAL A 147 -5.31 11.55 -9.57
C VAL A 147 -5.23 10.10 -9.12
N THR A 148 -4.03 9.54 -9.19
CA THR A 148 -3.66 8.29 -8.54
C THR A 148 -3.58 8.48 -7.03
N GLN A 149 -4.67 8.15 -6.34
CA GLN A 149 -4.71 8.26 -4.89
C GLN A 149 -3.98 7.12 -4.22
N ASN A 150 -3.31 7.44 -3.12
CA ASN A 150 -2.60 6.50 -2.30
C ASN A 150 -3.02 6.66 -0.83
N GLY A 151 -3.18 5.56 -0.11
CA GLY A 151 -3.56 5.58 1.29
C GLY A 151 -2.37 5.96 2.17
N VAL A 152 -1.61 4.96 2.61
CA VAL A 152 -0.42 5.17 3.43
C VAL A 152 0.83 5.09 2.55
N LEU A 153 1.66 6.13 2.56
CA LEU A 153 2.98 6.14 1.95
C LEU A 153 4.06 6.09 3.03
N ILE A 154 5.01 5.18 2.90
CA ILE A 154 6.30 5.23 3.60
C ILE A 154 7.44 5.28 2.58
N SER A 155 8.30 6.30 2.68
CA SER A 155 9.34 6.50 1.67
C SER A 155 10.55 7.32 2.13
N LEU A 156 11.51 7.52 1.23
CA LEU A 156 12.73 8.29 1.42
C LEU A 156 13.53 7.79 2.62
N GLN A 157 13.69 6.47 2.69
CA GLN A 157 14.38 5.73 3.74
C GLN A 157 13.71 5.78 5.12
N ALA A 158 12.45 6.20 5.22
CA ALA A 158 11.68 5.99 6.45
C ALA A 158 11.51 4.48 6.72
N SER A 159 11.30 4.13 8.00
CA SER A 159 10.93 2.78 8.45
C SER A 159 9.70 2.84 9.36
N GLY A 160 9.06 1.70 9.63
CA GLY A 160 7.90 1.71 10.52
C GLY A 160 6.98 0.50 10.43
N THR A 161 5.84 0.64 11.11
CA THR A 161 4.79 -0.36 11.13
C THR A 161 3.45 0.26 10.71
N ILE A 162 2.77 -0.40 9.78
CA ILE A 162 1.42 -0.05 9.32
C ILE A 162 0.53 -1.22 9.72
N LYS A 163 -0.31 -1.05 10.74
CA LYS A 163 -1.10 -2.15 11.27
C LYS A 163 -2.53 -1.82 11.64
N ASN A 164 -3.39 -2.83 11.58
CA ASN A 164 -4.79 -2.75 12.02
C ASN A 164 -5.61 -1.63 11.33
N ASN A 165 -5.17 -1.13 10.18
CA ASN A 165 -5.88 -0.06 9.48
C ASN A 165 -7.00 -0.63 8.61
N THR A 166 -8.07 0.14 8.45
CA THR A 166 -9.13 -0.10 7.47
C THR A 166 -8.95 0.88 6.31
N ILE A 167 -8.61 0.39 5.12
CA ILE A 167 -8.24 1.20 3.95
C ILE A 167 -9.14 0.82 2.77
N LYS A 168 -9.84 1.80 2.17
CA LYS A 168 -10.85 1.49 1.14
C LYS A 168 -10.89 2.46 -0.03
N ASN A 169 -11.37 1.97 -1.17
CA ASN A 169 -11.82 2.73 -2.34
C ASN A 169 -10.71 3.52 -3.07
N PHE A 170 -9.71 2.81 -3.58
CA PHE A 170 -8.60 3.38 -4.35
C PHE A 170 -8.60 2.85 -5.77
N MET A 171 -9.13 3.62 -6.73
CA MET A 171 -9.21 3.20 -8.14
C MET A 171 -8.86 4.34 -9.09
N PHE A 172 -7.88 4.13 -9.96
CA PHE A 172 -7.50 5.09 -10.98
C PHE A 172 -7.86 4.59 -12.39
N THR A 173 -8.49 5.45 -13.20
CA THR A 173 -8.91 5.12 -14.58
C THR A 173 -8.36 6.08 -15.63
N GLY A 174 -7.43 6.97 -15.25
CA GLY A 174 -6.90 8.00 -16.14
C GLY A 174 -5.71 7.57 -16.99
N GLY A 175 -5.30 6.30 -16.96
CA GLY A 175 -4.16 5.78 -17.72
C GLY A 175 -3.47 4.60 -17.02
N ASN A 176 -2.18 4.40 -17.30
CA ASN A 176 -1.42 3.20 -16.94
C ASN A 176 -0.82 3.22 -15.51
N LEU A 177 -1.32 4.10 -14.63
CA LEU A 177 -0.87 4.15 -13.24
C LEU A 177 -1.90 3.44 -12.36
N THR A 178 -1.50 3.05 -11.15
CA THR A 178 -2.39 2.42 -10.17
C THR A 178 -2.60 3.30 -8.94
N ALA A 179 -3.80 3.26 -8.36
CA ALA A 179 -4.09 3.80 -7.04
C ALA A 179 -3.79 2.75 -5.96
N ILE A 180 -3.04 3.15 -4.91
CA ILE A 180 -2.43 2.19 -3.98
C ILE A 180 -2.99 2.35 -2.55
N GLY A 181 -3.41 1.24 -1.93
CA GLY A 181 -3.84 1.27 -0.52
C GLY A 181 -2.69 1.57 0.45
N ILE A 182 -1.63 0.77 0.39
CA ILE A 182 -0.39 0.95 1.17
C ILE A 182 0.80 0.90 0.20
N TYR A 183 1.60 1.96 0.20
CA TYR A 183 2.77 2.11 -0.67
C TYR A 183 4.04 2.28 0.16
N ALA A 184 4.96 1.32 0.04
CA ALA A 184 6.28 1.35 0.68
C ALA A 184 7.37 1.40 -0.40
N ILE A 185 8.02 2.54 -0.58
CA ILE A 185 9.01 2.75 -1.64
C ILE A 185 10.30 3.36 -1.08
N ASP A 186 11.45 2.79 -1.43
CA ASP A 186 12.76 3.27 -0.98
C ASP A 186 12.87 3.31 0.55
N THR A 187 12.42 2.25 1.22
CA THR A 187 12.35 2.21 2.69
C THR A 187 13.62 1.65 3.31
N ARG A 188 13.91 1.99 4.57
CA ARG A 188 14.92 1.26 5.33
C ARG A 188 14.39 -0.12 5.77
N PRO A 189 15.25 -1.16 5.82
CA PRO A 189 14.93 -2.37 6.56
C PRO A 189 14.58 -2.03 8.02
N VAL A 190 13.55 -2.55 8.66
CA VAL A 190 12.45 -3.44 8.22
C VAL A 190 11.16 -2.63 8.28
N VAL A 191 10.32 -2.68 7.24
CA VAL A 191 8.94 -2.19 7.29
C VAL A 191 8.01 -3.37 7.58
N THR A 192 7.02 -3.16 8.45
CA THR A 192 6.02 -4.19 8.78
C THR A 192 4.63 -3.70 8.41
N ILE A 193 3.94 -4.44 7.55
CA ILE A 193 2.58 -4.16 7.10
C ILE A 193 1.72 -5.34 7.56
N THR A 194 0.92 -5.17 8.63
CA THR A 194 0.25 -6.31 9.25
C THR A 194 -1.14 -6.06 9.79
N GLY A 195 -2.03 -7.05 9.69
CA GLY A 195 -3.37 -6.96 10.28
C GLY A 195 -4.28 -5.91 9.62
N ASN A 196 -3.92 -5.39 8.44
CA ASN A 196 -4.72 -4.38 7.77
C ASN A 196 -5.88 -5.01 7.00
N GLN A 197 -7.00 -4.30 6.91
CA GLN A 197 -8.14 -4.65 6.09
C GLN A 197 -8.21 -3.68 4.91
N LEU A 198 -7.94 -4.18 3.72
CA LEU A 198 -7.97 -3.41 2.49
C LEU A 198 -9.16 -3.87 1.65
N THR A 199 -9.98 -2.93 1.19
CA THR A 199 -11.15 -3.24 0.37
C THR A 199 -11.22 -2.33 -0.84
N ASP A 200 -11.45 -2.90 -2.02
CA ASP A 200 -11.62 -2.11 -3.25
C ASP A 200 -10.43 -1.15 -3.51
N CYS A 201 -9.22 -1.70 -3.45
CA CYS A 201 -7.96 -1.02 -3.79
C CYS A 201 -7.38 -1.65 -5.06
N GLN A 202 -6.98 -0.82 -6.05
CA GLN A 202 -6.54 -1.27 -7.37
C GLN A 202 -5.23 -2.04 -7.25
N THR A 203 -4.29 -1.44 -6.52
CA THR A 203 -3.19 -2.15 -5.86
C THR A 203 -3.38 -2.04 -4.36
N ALA A 204 -3.58 -3.16 -3.66
CA ALA A 204 -3.82 -3.06 -2.22
C ALA A 204 -2.52 -2.72 -1.47
N ILE A 205 -1.45 -3.47 -1.71
CA ILE A 205 -0.13 -3.23 -1.12
C ILE A 205 0.91 -3.24 -2.24
N PHE A 206 1.71 -2.18 -2.33
CA PHE A 206 2.86 -2.12 -3.23
C PHE A 206 4.12 -1.82 -2.43
N CYS A 207 5.13 -2.69 -2.49
CA CYS A 207 6.44 -2.45 -1.93
C CYS A 207 7.53 -2.49 -3.01
N ILE A 208 8.39 -1.49 -3.06
CA ILE A 208 9.48 -1.39 -4.03
C ILE A 208 10.76 -0.85 -3.36
N ASN A 209 11.93 -1.29 -3.81
CA ASN A 209 13.23 -0.83 -3.30
C ASN A 209 13.32 -0.96 -1.77
N SER A 210 12.98 -2.16 -1.28
CA SER A 210 12.85 -2.42 0.15
C SER A 210 13.39 -3.80 0.51
N THR A 211 14.16 -3.89 1.59
CA THR A 211 14.74 -5.16 2.04
C THR A 211 14.23 -5.55 3.42
N GLY A 212 13.83 -6.81 3.57
CA GLY A 212 13.35 -7.37 4.83
C GLY A 212 11.95 -6.90 5.20
N THR A 213 11.16 -6.42 4.24
CA THR A 213 9.78 -5.99 4.50
C THR A 213 8.88 -7.18 4.76
N GLN A 214 8.07 -7.07 5.80
CA GLN A 214 7.14 -8.11 6.24
C GLN A 214 5.71 -7.67 5.96
N ILE A 215 5.01 -8.42 5.12
CA ILE A 215 3.61 -8.19 4.74
C ILE A 215 2.82 -9.39 5.25
N THR A 216 2.20 -9.26 6.42
CA THR A 216 1.61 -10.41 7.09
C THR A 216 0.22 -10.19 7.63
N GLN A 217 -0.63 -11.22 7.65
CA GLN A 217 -1.94 -11.15 8.32
C GLN A 217 -2.86 -10.04 7.79
N ASN A 218 -2.66 -9.59 6.55
CA ASN A 218 -3.55 -8.62 5.93
C ASN A 218 -4.72 -9.33 5.26
N ARG A 219 -5.89 -8.69 5.28
CA ARG A 219 -7.08 -9.15 4.57
C ARG A 219 -7.40 -8.17 3.45
N ILE A 220 -7.28 -8.64 2.21
CA ILE A 220 -7.47 -7.89 0.98
C ILE A 220 -8.68 -8.47 0.27
N VAL A 221 -9.69 -7.62 0.02
CA VAL A 221 -10.91 -8.03 -0.65
C VAL A 221 -11.25 -7.03 -1.74
N PHE A 222 -11.30 -7.48 -2.97
CA PHE A 222 -11.94 -6.75 -4.04
C PHE A 222 -13.42 -7.15 -4.06
N ASN A 223 -14.37 -6.19 -4.08
CA ASN A 223 -15.79 -6.51 -4.20
C ASN A 223 -16.36 -6.17 -5.58
N GLY A 224 -15.70 -5.30 -6.35
CA GLY A 224 -15.94 -5.11 -7.78
C GLY A 224 -17.30 -4.55 -8.20
N SER A 225 -18.35 -4.61 -7.35
CA SER A 225 -19.73 -4.28 -7.72
C SER A 225 -19.97 -2.80 -8.05
N THR A 226 -18.94 -1.96 -7.89
CA THR A 226 -18.94 -0.52 -8.16
C THR A 226 -18.01 -0.12 -9.31
N TYR A 227 -17.35 -1.08 -9.96
CA TYR A 227 -16.32 -0.81 -10.96
C TYR A 227 -16.64 -1.57 -12.27
N ASP A 228 -16.52 -0.87 -13.39
CA ASP A 228 -16.82 -1.43 -14.72
C ASP A 228 -15.86 -2.58 -15.07
N ASP A 229 -16.29 -3.43 -16.02
CA ASP A 229 -15.53 -4.61 -16.43
C ASP A 229 -14.14 -4.29 -16.99
N ASP A 230 -13.96 -3.07 -17.52
CA ASP A 230 -12.70 -2.56 -18.10
C ASP A 230 -11.71 -1.98 -17.07
N ILE A 231 -11.97 -2.15 -15.76
CA ILE A 231 -11.00 -1.79 -14.71
C ILE A 231 -10.38 -3.08 -14.18
N ASP A 232 -9.11 -3.24 -14.48
CA ASP A 232 -8.30 -4.31 -13.92
C ASP A 232 -7.98 -3.92 -12.47
N TYR A 233 -8.62 -4.62 -11.52
CA TYR A 233 -7.92 -4.88 -10.26
C TYR A 233 -6.56 -5.40 -10.65
N SER A 234 -5.51 -4.73 -10.20
CA SER A 234 -4.19 -4.99 -10.74
C SER A 234 -3.49 -5.99 -9.82
N TRP A 235 -3.37 -5.67 -8.52
CA TRP A 235 -2.61 -6.49 -7.58
C TRP A 235 -3.13 -6.46 -6.14
N GLY A 236 -3.15 -7.62 -5.50
CA GLY A 236 -3.34 -7.71 -4.05
C GLY A 236 -2.09 -7.23 -3.34
N ILE A 237 -0.99 -7.92 -3.61
CA ILE A 237 0.34 -7.56 -3.12
C ILE A 237 1.28 -7.54 -4.32
N LEU A 238 1.85 -6.38 -4.62
CA LEU A 238 2.93 -6.22 -5.59
C LEU A 238 4.23 -5.93 -4.84
N VAL A 239 5.29 -6.66 -5.18
CA VAL A 239 6.63 -6.43 -4.65
C VAL A 239 7.67 -6.36 -5.76
N GLU A 240 8.61 -5.44 -5.63
CA GLU A 240 9.62 -5.15 -6.66
C GLU A 240 10.97 -4.77 -6.03
N ASN A 241 12.07 -5.18 -6.65
CA ASN A 241 13.45 -4.85 -6.30
C ASN A 241 13.74 -4.86 -4.79
N GLY A 242 13.81 -6.06 -4.19
CA GLY A 242 13.88 -6.17 -2.75
C GLY A 242 13.81 -7.60 -2.20
N ASN A 243 13.61 -7.71 -0.88
CA ASN A 243 13.33 -9.00 -0.22
C ASN A 243 12.14 -8.85 0.71
N TYR A 244 11.15 -9.71 0.49
CA TYR A 244 9.83 -9.61 1.05
C TYR A 244 9.41 -10.94 1.69
N THR A 245 8.92 -10.86 2.93
CA THR A 245 8.19 -11.94 3.57
C THR A 245 6.70 -11.65 3.44
N VAL A 246 5.99 -12.47 2.66
CA VAL A 246 4.55 -12.35 2.43
C VAL A 246 3.89 -13.55 3.05
N SER A 247 3.25 -13.39 4.22
CA SER A 247 2.74 -14.56 4.93
C SER A 247 1.42 -14.36 5.66
N GLN A 248 0.58 -15.40 5.69
CA GLN A 248 -0.70 -15.37 6.39
C GLN A 248 -1.65 -14.27 5.89
N ASN A 249 -1.53 -13.82 4.64
CA ASN A 249 -2.49 -12.88 4.06
C ASN A 249 -3.69 -13.64 3.48
N GLU A 250 -4.87 -13.03 3.55
CA GLU A 250 -6.09 -13.48 2.86
C GLU A 250 -6.40 -12.51 1.72
N ILE A 251 -6.44 -12.99 0.48
CA ILE A 251 -6.67 -12.20 -0.73
C ILE A 251 -7.84 -12.80 -1.49
N ASP A 252 -8.86 -11.98 -1.78
CA ASP A 252 -9.99 -12.33 -2.65
C ASP A 252 -10.13 -11.30 -3.77
N GLY A 253 -9.79 -11.69 -5.00
CA GLY A 253 -9.79 -10.80 -6.17
C GLY A 253 -11.09 -10.80 -6.98
N ARG A 254 -12.09 -11.62 -6.62
CA ARG A 254 -13.34 -11.83 -7.37
C ARG A 254 -13.18 -12.22 -8.86
N GLY A 255 -12.09 -12.89 -9.18
CA GLY A 255 -11.77 -13.41 -10.50
C GLY A 255 -11.04 -12.42 -11.40
N LYS A 256 -10.41 -11.38 -10.83
CA LYS A 256 -9.61 -10.39 -11.57
C LYS A 256 -8.20 -10.27 -11.01
N GLY A 257 -7.25 -9.89 -11.87
CA GLY A 257 -5.87 -9.51 -11.58
C GLY A 257 -5.07 -10.52 -10.78
N THR A 258 -3.99 -10.04 -10.16
CA THR A 258 -3.01 -10.90 -9.50
C THR A 258 -3.13 -10.86 -7.98
N GLY A 259 -3.07 -12.03 -7.33
CA GLY A 259 -3.07 -12.16 -5.88
C GLY A 259 -1.80 -11.58 -5.25
N ILE A 260 -0.67 -12.25 -5.51
CA ILE A 260 0.67 -11.83 -5.08
C ILE A 260 1.57 -11.81 -6.31
N ASP A 261 2.31 -10.74 -6.49
CA ASP A 261 3.20 -10.56 -7.63
C ASP A 261 4.57 -10.09 -7.18
N ALA A 262 5.60 -10.81 -7.63
CA ALA A 262 6.99 -10.45 -7.48
C ALA A 262 7.56 -10.10 -8.86
N PHE A 263 7.77 -8.81 -9.06
CA PHE A 263 8.15 -8.22 -10.32
C PHE A 263 9.61 -7.76 -10.29
N SER A 264 10.32 -7.87 -11.41
CA SER A 264 11.69 -7.36 -11.55
C SER A 264 11.95 -6.75 -12.93
N LEU A 265 12.60 -5.59 -12.96
CA LEU A 265 13.15 -4.98 -14.17
C LEU A 265 14.60 -5.41 -14.42
N ALA A 266 15.21 -4.84 -15.46
CA ALA A 266 16.59 -5.08 -15.82
C ALA A 266 17.54 -4.64 -14.69
N ASN A 267 18.37 -5.59 -14.29
CA ASN A 267 19.37 -5.53 -13.23
C ASN A 267 18.78 -5.41 -11.82
N GLU A 268 17.52 -5.78 -11.65
CA GLU A 268 16.86 -5.86 -10.36
C GLU A 268 16.79 -7.29 -9.85
N THR A 269 16.63 -7.42 -8.53
CA THR A 269 16.38 -8.72 -7.90
C THR A 269 15.28 -8.59 -6.88
N THR A 270 14.22 -9.37 -7.06
CA THR A 270 13.09 -9.48 -6.15
C THR A 270 13.10 -10.87 -5.53
N ILE A 271 13.20 -10.92 -4.21
CA ILE A 271 13.11 -12.16 -3.43
C ILE A 271 11.76 -12.17 -2.72
N LEU A 272 10.91 -13.13 -3.11
CA LEU A 272 9.60 -13.35 -2.52
C LEU A 272 9.63 -14.63 -1.67
N ASN A 273 9.46 -14.46 -0.36
CA ASN A 273 9.19 -15.57 0.56
C ASN A 273 7.70 -15.56 0.90
N ALA A 274 6.90 -16.23 0.06
CA ALA A 274 5.45 -16.30 0.17
C ALA A 274 5.01 -17.60 0.86
N THR A 275 4.51 -17.51 2.10
CA THR A 275 4.07 -18.70 2.85
C THR A 275 2.74 -18.56 3.57
N TYR A 276 1.94 -19.61 3.63
CA TYR A 276 0.68 -19.64 4.37
C TYR A 276 -0.32 -18.56 3.94
N ASN A 277 -0.26 -18.09 2.69
CA ASN A 277 -1.26 -17.15 2.16
C ASN A 277 -2.48 -17.91 1.65
N ILE A 278 -3.65 -17.30 1.77
CA ILE A 278 -4.90 -17.76 1.15
C ILE A 278 -5.20 -16.79 0.02
N VAL A 279 -5.07 -17.24 -1.21
CA VAL A 279 -5.38 -16.47 -2.43
C VAL A 279 -6.57 -17.12 -3.11
N LYS A 280 -7.65 -16.36 -3.31
CA LYS A 280 -8.86 -16.88 -3.94
C LYS A 280 -9.43 -15.96 -5.00
N ASN A 281 -10.08 -16.56 -6.00
CA ASN A 281 -10.80 -15.87 -7.07
C ASN A 281 -9.94 -14.74 -7.65
N VAL A 282 -8.90 -15.07 -8.40
CA VAL A 282 -8.02 -14.09 -9.07
C VAL A 282 -7.81 -14.57 -10.50
N GLU A 283 -7.24 -13.76 -11.38
CA GLU A 283 -6.75 -14.27 -12.66
C GLU A 283 -5.47 -15.07 -12.40
N THR A 284 -4.49 -14.44 -11.75
CA THR A 284 -3.21 -15.05 -11.40
C THR A 284 -3.06 -15.14 -9.89
N GLY A 285 -2.72 -16.33 -9.37
CA GLY A 285 -2.58 -16.60 -7.93
C GLY A 285 -1.34 -15.94 -7.34
N ILE A 286 -0.18 -16.55 -7.58
CA ILE A 286 1.13 -15.99 -7.24
C ILE A 286 2.01 -15.97 -8.49
N SER A 287 2.53 -14.80 -8.88
CA SER A 287 3.46 -14.63 -9.99
C SER A 287 4.86 -14.26 -9.51
N VAL A 288 5.84 -14.76 -10.26
CA VAL A 288 7.23 -14.29 -10.25
C VAL A 288 7.62 -13.94 -11.69
N GLU A 289 7.90 -12.68 -11.97
CA GLU A 289 8.08 -12.22 -13.33
C GLU A 289 9.23 -11.24 -13.53
N VAL A 290 9.82 -11.32 -14.72
CA VAL A 290 10.82 -10.38 -15.23
C VAL A 290 10.28 -9.78 -16.51
N ASP A 291 10.25 -8.44 -16.55
CA ASP A 291 9.81 -7.68 -17.72
C ASP A 291 10.98 -7.30 -18.63
N GLU A 292 12.15 -7.08 -18.05
CA GLU A 292 13.34 -6.67 -18.78
C GLU A 292 14.56 -7.49 -18.34
N GLU A 293 15.23 -8.11 -19.31
CA GLU A 293 16.45 -8.88 -19.09
C GLU A 293 17.70 -7.98 -19.08
N PRO A 294 18.71 -8.25 -18.23
CA PRO A 294 18.77 -9.33 -17.25
C PRO A 294 18.06 -8.95 -15.93
N GLY A 295 16.95 -9.59 -15.56
CA GLY A 295 16.25 -9.37 -14.29
C GLY A 295 16.13 -10.66 -13.48
N CYS A 296 15.71 -10.58 -12.22
CA CYS A 296 15.41 -11.80 -11.45
C CYS A 296 14.29 -11.62 -10.43
N ALA A 297 13.25 -12.47 -10.47
CA ALA A 297 12.34 -12.66 -9.34
C ALA A 297 12.32 -14.12 -8.90
N THR A 298 12.67 -14.39 -7.63
CA THR A 298 12.88 -15.73 -7.09
C THR A 298 12.45 -15.81 -5.61
N GLY A 299 12.61 -16.97 -4.96
CA GLY A 299 12.40 -17.15 -3.53
C GLY A 299 11.65 -18.44 -3.18
N GLU A 300 11.11 -18.49 -1.96
CA GLU A 300 10.34 -19.63 -1.44
C GLU A 300 8.83 -19.32 -1.51
N ILE A 301 8.09 -20.11 -2.29
CA ILE A 301 6.63 -19.98 -2.46
C ILE A 301 6.01 -21.27 -1.96
N HIS A 302 5.84 -21.44 -0.64
CA HIS A 302 5.39 -22.72 -0.05
C HIS A 302 4.17 -22.59 0.83
N TYR A 303 3.42 -23.68 0.99
CA TYR A 303 2.33 -23.76 1.96
C TYR A 303 1.22 -22.72 1.72
N ASN A 304 1.05 -22.25 0.49
CA ASN A 304 -0.05 -21.34 0.14
C ASN A 304 -1.28 -22.14 -0.30
N SER A 305 -2.46 -21.58 -0.07
CA SER A 305 -3.74 -22.10 -0.55
C SER A 305 -4.26 -21.18 -1.65
N ILE A 306 -4.22 -21.63 -2.89
CA ILE A 306 -4.60 -20.85 -4.08
C ILE A 306 -5.83 -21.49 -4.71
N THR A 307 -6.96 -20.78 -4.76
CA THR A 307 -8.24 -21.32 -5.25
C THR A 307 -8.95 -20.43 -6.24
N GLY A 308 -9.59 -21.02 -7.25
CA GLY A 308 -10.39 -20.26 -8.21
C GLY A 308 -9.59 -19.26 -9.04
N ALA A 309 -8.26 -19.47 -9.13
CA ALA A 309 -7.38 -18.76 -10.05
C ALA A 309 -7.40 -19.42 -11.42
N LEU A 310 -7.29 -18.62 -12.50
CA LEU A 310 -7.07 -19.14 -13.86
C LEU A 310 -5.65 -19.66 -14.01
N GLU A 311 -4.69 -18.92 -13.45
CA GLU A 311 -3.27 -19.26 -13.42
C GLU A 311 -2.81 -19.25 -11.94
N PRO A 312 -2.98 -20.37 -11.19
CA PRO A 312 -2.67 -20.40 -9.76
C PRO A 312 -1.23 -19.98 -9.43
N LEU A 313 -0.29 -20.33 -10.30
CA LEU A 313 1.11 -19.97 -10.20
C LEU A 313 1.62 -19.60 -11.60
N TYR A 314 2.37 -18.51 -11.70
CA TYR A 314 2.91 -18.02 -12.98
C TYR A 314 4.39 -17.67 -12.84
N ASN A 315 5.19 -18.08 -13.82
CA ASN A 315 6.61 -17.75 -13.93
C ASN A 315 6.98 -17.58 -15.40
N ASN A 316 7.47 -16.40 -15.78
CA ASN A 316 7.88 -16.09 -17.15
C ASN A 316 9.41 -16.12 -17.37
N GLN A 317 10.17 -16.53 -16.36
CA GLN A 317 11.62 -16.43 -16.35
C GLN A 317 12.29 -17.74 -16.75
N GLU A 318 13.35 -17.63 -17.55
CA GLU A 318 14.25 -18.75 -17.81
C GLU A 318 15.26 -18.89 -16.65
N PRO A 319 15.40 -20.08 -16.04
CA PRO A 319 16.26 -20.23 -14.87
C PRO A 319 17.73 -20.04 -15.21
N THR A 320 18.42 -19.28 -14.36
CA THR A 320 19.87 -19.07 -14.40
C THR A 320 20.50 -19.41 -13.06
N ALA A 321 21.83 -19.40 -12.96
CA ALA A 321 22.50 -19.62 -11.68
C ALA A 321 22.24 -18.45 -10.71
N GLU A 322 22.07 -17.25 -11.26
CA GLU A 322 21.79 -16.01 -10.54
C GLU A 322 20.30 -15.83 -10.26
N CYS A 323 19.43 -16.43 -11.07
CA CYS A 323 17.99 -16.45 -10.88
C CYS A 323 17.43 -17.88 -10.93
N PRO A 324 17.45 -18.60 -9.80
CA PRO A 324 16.89 -19.94 -9.73
C PRO A 324 15.37 -19.89 -9.83
N VAL A 325 14.78 -20.98 -10.33
CA VAL A 325 13.33 -21.22 -10.26
C VAL A 325 12.89 -21.09 -8.79
N PRO A 326 11.80 -20.36 -8.49
CA PRO A 326 11.26 -20.33 -7.14
C PRO A 326 10.90 -21.74 -6.67
N ASP A 327 11.10 -22.01 -5.39
CA ASP A 327 10.70 -23.27 -4.78
C ASP A 327 9.19 -23.23 -4.50
N ASP A 328 8.41 -24.08 -5.16
CA ASP A 328 6.94 -24.07 -5.13
C ASP A 328 6.32 -25.29 -4.41
N GLU A 329 7.14 -26.10 -3.74
CA GLU A 329 6.68 -27.28 -3.02
C GLU A 329 5.57 -26.96 -1.99
N CYS A 330 4.70 -27.94 -1.73
CA CYS A 330 3.70 -27.89 -0.68
C CYS A 330 2.63 -26.78 -0.81
N ASN A 331 2.41 -26.21 -2.00
CA ASN A 331 1.23 -25.38 -2.26
C ASN A 331 -0.01 -26.26 -2.52
N TRP A 332 -1.16 -25.79 -2.05
CA TRP A 332 -2.47 -26.37 -2.39
C TRP A 332 -3.12 -25.54 -3.49
N LEU A 333 -3.32 -26.15 -4.66
CA LEU A 333 -3.82 -25.50 -5.86
C LEU A 333 -5.22 -26.04 -6.21
N GLY A 334 -6.20 -25.15 -6.28
CA GLY A 334 -7.52 -25.40 -6.85
C GLY A 334 -7.81 -24.42 -7.98
N SER A 335 -8.05 -24.90 -9.20
CA SER A 335 -8.51 -24.05 -10.30
C SER A 335 -10.04 -23.96 -10.32
N ALA A 336 -10.58 -22.88 -10.90
CA ALA A 336 -11.98 -22.79 -11.29
C ALA A 336 -12.32 -23.66 -12.53
N ASN A 337 -11.31 -24.12 -13.27
CA ASN A 337 -11.46 -24.92 -14.48
C ASN A 337 -10.50 -26.13 -14.45
N GLU A 338 -11.06 -27.34 -14.61
CA GLU A 338 -10.32 -28.60 -14.54
C GLU A 338 -9.33 -28.77 -15.71
N ASP A 339 -9.63 -28.17 -16.87
CA ASP A 339 -8.79 -28.26 -18.07
C ASP A 339 -7.46 -27.49 -17.95
N ASP A 340 -7.36 -26.51 -17.04
CA ASP A 340 -6.16 -25.68 -16.88
C ASP A 340 -4.95 -26.47 -16.35
N PHE A 341 -5.19 -27.61 -15.69
CA PHE A 341 -4.13 -28.52 -15.26
C PHE A 341 -3.77 -29.59 -16.31
N ALA A 342 -4.59 -29.71 -17.36
CA ALA A 342 -4.40 -30.70 -18.42
C ALA A 342 -3.70 -30.12 -19.67
N ASP A 343 -3.66 -28.79 -19.81
CA ASP A 343 -3.02 -28.11 -20.94
C ASP A 343 -1.50 -28.01 -20.77
N THR A 344 -0.79 -29.05 -21.20
CA THR A 344 0.68 -29.08 -21.24
C THR A 344 1.29 -28.23 -22.37
N SER A 345 0.48 -27.52 -23.16
CA SER A 345 0.98 -26.66 -24.25
C SER A 345 1.35 -25.25 -23.80
N LYS A 346 0.93 -24.86 -22.59
CA LYS A 346 1.39 -23.66 -21.90
C LYS A 346 2.61 -24.02 -21.02
N PRO A 347 3.63 -23.16 -20.94
CA PRO A 347 4.81 -23.42 -20.13
C PRO A 347 4.41 -23.50 -18.64
N SER A 348 4.25 -24.72 -18.12
CA SER A 348 4.20 -24.96 -16.68
C SER A 348 5.64 -25.06 -16.20
N HIS A 349 6.26 -23.92 -15.88
CA HIS A 349 7.57 -23.93 -15.23
C HIS A 349 7.40 -23.76 -13.73
N ILE A 350 6.93 -24.86 -13.13
CA ILE A 350 6.74 -25.05 -11.70
C ILE A 350 7.33 -26.44 -11.40
N ILE A 351 8.36 -26.52 -10.55
CA ILE A 351 9.14 -27.73 -10.27
C ILE A 351 8.84 -28.16 -8.84
N GLY A 352 7.90 -29.09 -8.68
CA GLY A 352 7.60 -29.62 -7.36
C GLY A 352 6.50 -30.68 -7.39
N THR A 353 6.35 -31.42 -6.29
CA THR A 353 5.18 -32.27 -6.06
C THR A 353 3.98 -31.37 -5.77
N VAL A 354 3.16 -31.13 -6.79
CA VAL A 354 1.84 -30.50 -6.61
C VAL A 354 0.91 -31.52 -5.95
N ASP A 355 0.56 -31.33 -4.68
CA ASP A 355 -0.45 -32.13 -4.00
C ASP A 355 -1.85 -31.67 -4.43
N TYR A 356 -2.34 -32.20 -5.55
CA TYR A 356 -3.72 -32.02 -5.99
C TYR A 356 -4.61 -33.10 -5.34
N THR A 357 -5.18 -32.83 -4.16
CA THR A 357 -6.17 -33.73 -3.55
C THR A 357 -7.22 -32.99 -2.74
N PRO A 358 -8.48 -33.48 -2.74
CA PRO A 358 -9.48 -33.36 -3.82
C PRO A 358 -10.16 -31.97 -3.86
N TRP A 359 -10.82 -31.69 -4.99
CA TRP A 359 -11.64 -30.52 -5.32
C TRP A 359 -12.49 -29.98 -4.15
N LEU A 360 -11.93 -29.05 -3.38
CA LEU A 360 -12.70 -28.20 -2.48
C LEU A 360 -12.87 -26.87 -3.19
N THR A 361 -14.03 -26.68 -3.82
CA THR A 361 -14.47 -25.40 -4.39
C THR A 361 -14.55 -24.25 -3.37
N ASN A 362 -14.18 -24.49 -2.10
CA ASN A 362 -14.36 -23.57 -0.97
C ASN A 362 -13.17 -23.52 0.02
N GLY A 363 -11.97 -24.01 -0.34
CA GLY A 363 -10.80 -23.97 0.56
C GLY A 363 -10.97 -24.76 1.86
N THR A 364 -9.90 -24.84 2.67
CA THR A 364 -9.92 -25.41 4.04
C THR A 364 -9.88 -24.34 5.10
#